data_AF-A0A1V6K2B5-F1
#
_entry.id   AF-A0A1V6K2B5-F1
#
_cell.length_a   1.000
_cell.length_b   1.000
_cell.length_c   1.000
_cell.angle_alpha   90.00
_cell.angle_beta   90.00
_cell.angle_gamma   90.00
#
_symmetry.space_group_name_H-M   'P 1'
#
loop_
_entity.id
_entity.type
_entity.pdbx_description
1 polymer ?
#
loop_
_entity_poly.entity_id
_entity_poly.type
_entity_poly.pdbx_seq_one_letter_code
_entity_poly.pdbx_strand_id
1 'polypeptide(L)'
;MDCESRNDGGFVQISVDGGAWTNLTKAGSGLNYNNTSSSSFPAGSGIDIFTGGGSSTPRTESANLSAYRGHTVSFRFVFGSNGSITSGSGWLLDNFELSGSATGYQITAIGFNAGVVPSAWNYLLDIYMASGPDSSFASSGEWNKVTMMHVATSQPVTVGDSGWNTIPLTTPFVLTPGANLQVKIEQANTGWMTGNGISWLCSGIAGGYRCRRAESASSDPVSLSLHFNRPDIRLYTPDGMLTVEGGAIEDESVPINSRISYNDCEMIFSPSELGTGGGIGTWTHGGRYDDWEIGEPRHLLVDPGLTSENGSSVAGTDLSGDNGCYNADEYAWFASPAYEMPSDAMYDSVSMKLFKCLRNAPNDDGYIQIAFMNSPDIPPEASTEWKTVRTYTARFEDVWDYEVIRLTSQFEDAWTQGRSYFCIRFIQSSGPFVEFGGWNIDNIQFFAK
;
A
#
# COMPACT_ATOMS: atom_id res chain seq x y z
N MET A 1 -17.76 -34.45 14.38
CA MET A 1 -18.21 -33.94 15.69
C MET A 1 -19.17 -34.94 16.30
N ASP A 2 -19.20 -35.04 17.62
CA ASP A 2 -20.06 -35.95 18.36
C ASP A 2 -20.39 -35.37 19.73
N CYS A 3 -21.59 -34.78 19.84
CA CYS A 3 -22.04 -33.94 20.96
C CYS A 3 -23.53 -34.20 21.25
N GLU A 4 -24.00 -33.91 22.47
CA GLU A 4 -25.43 -33.92 22.78
C GLU A 4 -26.16 -32.86 21.93
N SER A 5 -27.25 -33.25 21.26
CA SER A 5 -28.00 -32.34 20.39
C SER A 5 -28.56 -31.15 21.16
N ARG A 6 -28.28 -29.94 20.67
CA ARG A 6 -28.69 -28.61 21.18
C ARG A 6 -28.12 -28.23 22.54
N ASN A 7 -27.54 -29.16 23.27
CA ASN A 7 -27.06 -29.01 24.63
C ASN A 7 -25.53 -28.90 24.71
N ASP A 8 -24.84 -29.53 23.76
CA ASP A 8 -23.40 -29.46 23.58
C ASP A 8 -23.09 -29.06 22.14
N GLY A 9 -22.07 -28.25 21.92
CA GLY A 9 -21.78 -27.79 20.57
C GLY A 9 -20.79 -26.65 20.47
N GLY A 10 -20.49 -26.31 19.22
CA GLY A 10 -19.51 -25.31 18.84
C GLY A 10 -20.13 -24.16 18.04
N PHE A 11 -19.67 -22.93 18.26
CA PHE A 11 -19.98 -21.78 17.40
C PHE A 11 -18.75 -20.90 17.22
N VAL A 12 -18.80 -20.04 16.21
CA VAL A 12 -17.71 -19.12 15.86
C VAL A 12 -18.10 -17.70 16.27
N GLN A 13 -17.15 -16.99 16.87
CA GLN A 13 -17.26 -15.56 17.12
C GLN A 13 -16.19 -14.80 16.37
N ILE A 14 -16.51 -13.57 16.02
CA ILE A 14 -15.64 -12.64 15.31
C ILE A 14 -15.47 -11.35 16.12
N SER A 15 -14.24 -10.86 16.18
CA SER A 15 -13.89 -9.50 16.64
C SER A 15 -13.36 -8.73 15.44
N VAL A 16 -13.79 -7.49 15.29
CA VAL A 16 -13.42 -6.59 14.19
C VAL A 16 -12.67 -5.42 14.80
N ASP A 17 -11.45 -5.15 14.33
CA ASP A 17 -10.55 -4.07 14.76
C ASP A 17 -10.34 -4.04 16.30
N GLY A 18 -10.19 -5.23 16.91
CA GLY A 18 -10.02 -5.36 18.36
C GLY A 18 -11.28 -5.07 19.18
N GLY A 19 -12.44 -4.90 18.53
CA GLY A 19 -13.72 -4.65 19.16
C GLY A 19 -14.33 -5.86 19.90
N ALA A 20 -15.53 -5.68 20.43
CA ALA A 20 -16.24 -6.73 21.17
C ALA A 20 -16.53 -7.97 20.31
N TRP A 21 -16.41 -9.15 20.91
CA TRP A 21 -16.73 -10.42 20.26
C TRP A 21 -18.22 -10.53 19.98
N THR A 22 -18.56 -10.81 18.72
CA THR A 22 -19.94 -11.05 18.27
C THR A 22 -20.05 -12.42 17.62
N ASN A 23 -21.25 -13.02 17.65
CA ASN A 23 -21.48 -14.33 17.03
C ASN A 23 -21.45 -14.19 15.51
N LEU A 24 -20.64 -15.01 14.86
CA LEU A 24 -20.65 -15.15 13.41
C LEU A 24 -21.85 -16.04 13.05
N THR A 25 -23.01 -15.41 12.80
CA THR A 25 -24.30 -16.10 12.62
C THR A 25 -24.41 -16.81 11.27
N LYS A 26 -25.37 -17.74 11.14
CA LYS A 26 -25.67 -18.40 9.86
C LYS A 26 -25.99 -17.39 8.76
N ALA A 27 -26.82 -16.40 9.08
CA ALA A 27 -27.23 -15.37 8.12
C ALA A 27 -26.09 -14.42 7.72
N GLY A 28 -25.17 -14.11 8.65
CA GLY A 28 -24.06 -13.19 8.40
C GLY A 28 -22.86 -13.82 7.70
N SER A 29 -22.68 -15.15 7.81
CA SER A 29 -21.48 -15.84 7.32
C SER A 29 -21.74 -16.94 6.30
N GLY A 30 -22.97 -17.47 6.24
CA GLY A 30 -23.26 -18.66 5.44
C GLY A 30 -22.77 -19.98 6.06
N LEU A 31 -22.24 -19.98 7.29
CA LEU A 31 -21.87 -21.21 7.99
C LEU A 31 -23.09 -22.14 8.16
N ASN A 32 -22.92 -23.43 7.88
CA ASN A 32 -24.01 -24.41 7.97
C ASN A 32 -24.20 -24.95 9.38
N TYR A 33 -24.47 -24.04 10.33
CA TYR A 33 -24.99 -24.42 11.64
C TYR A 33 -26.26 -25.27 11.46
N ASN A 34 -26.27 -26.41 12.13
CA ASN A 34 -27.31 -27.43 11.96
C ASN A 34 -28.40 -27.36 13.03
N ASN A 35 -28.25 -26.53 14.07
CA ASN A 35 -29.31 -26.26 15.03
C ASN A 35 -29.06 -24.96 15.82
N THR A 36 -29.99 -24.62 16.71
CA THR A 36 -29.83 -23.58 17.72
C THR A 36 -29.73 -24.18 19.13
N SER A 37 -28.94 -23.52 19.98
CA SER A 37 -28.69 -23.94 21.36
C SER A 37 -29.97 -23.93 22.22
N SER A 38 -30.07 -24.88 23.13
CA SER A 38 -31.13 -24.94 24.15
C SER A 38 -30.81 -24.04 25.35
N SER A 39 -31.73 -23.95 26.31
CA SER A 39 -31.49 -23.26 27.59
C SER A 39 -30.44 -23.92 28.48
N SER A 40 -30.07 -25.16 28.19
CA SER A 40 -29.05 -25.90 28.94
C SER A 40 -27.64 -25.68 28.39
N PHE A 41 -27.49 -25.02 27.24
CA PHE A 41 -26.18 -24.70 26.68
C PHE A 41 -25.49 -23.58 27.50
N PRO A 42 -24.21 -23.72 27.88
CA PRO A 42 -23.56 -22.78 28.80
C PRO A 42 -23.53 -21.32 28.35
N ALA A 43 -23.51 -21.05 27.04
CA ALA A 43 -23.50 -19.69 26.50
C ALA A 43 -24.90 -19.07 26.32
N GLY A 44 -25.97 -19.80 26.71
CA GLY A 44 -27.36 -19.39 26.57
C GLY A 44 -28.08 -20.02 25.36
N SER A 45 -29.39 -19.80 25.29
CA SER A 45 -30.28 -20.37 24.27
C SER A 45 -30.40 -19.51 23.00
N GLY A 46 -30.69 -20.15 21.87
CA GLY A 46 -30.99 -19.47 20.60
C GLY A 46 -29.75 -19.07 19.79
N ILE A 47 -28.57 -19.53 20.17
CA ILE A 47 -27.32 -19.33 19.42
C ILE A 47 -27.25 -20.36 18.32
N ASP A 48 -26.92 -19.95 17.09
CA ASP A 48 -26.61 -20.88 16.01
C ASP A 48 -25.36 -21.70 16.40
N ILE A 49 -25.51 -23.03 16.50
CA ILE A 49 -24.42 -23.92 16.91
C ILE A 49 -24.31 -25.11 15.97
N PHE A 50 -23.09 -25.61 15.84
CA PHE A 50 -22.81 -26.96 15.42
C PHE A 50 -23.10 -27.87 16.62
N THR A 51 -24.01 -28.83 16.49
CA THR A 51 -24.40 -29.71 17.60
C THR A 51 -24.85 -31.09 17.12
N GLY A 52 -24.99 -32.04 18.03
CA GLY A 52 -25.32 -33.42 17.69
C GLY A 52 -24.10 -34.23 17.25
N GLY A 53 -24.35 -35.43 16.73
CA GLY A 53 -23.31 -36.40 16.42
C GLY A 53 -23.85 -37.60 15.63
N GLY A 54 -22.94 -38.42 15.12
CA GLY A 54 -23.24 -39.66 14.40
C GLY A 54 -22.56 -39.84 13.03
N SER A 55 -21.84 -38.83 12.53
CA SER A 55 -21.05 -38.95 11.30
C SER A 55 -19.55 -39.08 11.62
N SER A 56 -18.93 -40.16 11.16
CA SER A 56 -17.48 -40.38 11.21
C SER A 56 -16.71 -39.62 10.12
N THR A 57 -17.40 -38.94 9.21
CA THR A 57 -16.79 -38.24 8.08
C THR A 57 -16.67 -36.73 8.38
N PRO A 58 -15.46 -36.15 8.29
CA PRO A 58 -15.27 -34.70 8.34
C PRO A 58 -16.11 -33.99 7.27
N ARG A 59 -16.58 -32.78 7.58
CA ARG A 59 -17.27 -31.91 6.61
C ARG A 59 -16.49 -30.61 6.45
N THR A 60 -16.48 -30.08 5.24
CA THR A 60 -15.95 -28.75 4.95
C THR A 60 -17.01 -27.71 5.27
N GLU A 61 -16.64 -26.70 6.05
CA GLU A 61 -17.46 -25.53 6.32
C GLU A 61 -16.73 -24.29 5.79
N SER A 62 -17.49 -23.32 5.28
CA SER A 62 -16.93 -22.09 4.74
C SER A 62 -17.79 -20.90 5.16
N ALA A 63 -17.14 -19.82 5.54
CA ALA A 63 -17.78 -18.56 5.89
C ALA A 63 -17.42 -17.50 4.83
N ASN A 64 -18.41 -16.77 4.32
CA ASN A 64 -18.16 -15.57 3.54
C ASN A 64 -17.82 -14.41 4.48
N LEU A 65 -16.64 -13.83 4.31
CA LEU A 65 -16.13 -12.73 5.13
C LEU A 65 -16.12 -11.39 4.37
N SER A 66 -16.78 -11.29 3.21
CA SER A 66 -16.73 -10.08 2.36
C SER A 66 -17.26 -8.81 3.04
N ALA A 67 -18.12 -8.97 4.05
CA ALA A 67 -18.65 -7.85 4.83
C ALA A 67 -17.59 -7.20 5.74
N TYR A 68 -16.45 -7.87 5.96
CA TYR A 68 -15.37 -7.42 6.84
C TYR A 68 -14.12 -6.97 6.05
N ARG A 69 -14.26 -6.68 4.75
CA ARG A 69 -13.14 -6.16 3.92
C ARG A 69 -12.61 -4.84 4.49
N GLY A 70 -11.29 -4.70 4.52
CA GLY A 70 -10.62 -3.50 5.03
C GLY A 70 -10.55 -3.42 6.56
N HIS A 71 -11.02 -4.45 7.27
CA HIS A 71 -10.95 -4.54 8.72
C HIS A 71 -10.06 -5.70 9.15
N THR A 72 -9.42 -5.57 10.32
CA THR A 72 -8.70 -6.68 10.95
C THR A 72 -9.72 -7.55 11.68
N VAL A 73 -9.76 -8.85 11.36
CA VAL A 73 -10.69 -9.79 11.99
C VAL A 73 -9.97 -10.87 12.78
N SER A 74 -10.43 -11.12 14.00
CA SER A 74 -10.02 -12.26 14.81
C SER A 74 -11.18 -13.22 14.97
N PHE A 75 -10.90 -14.52 14.95
CA PHE A 75 -11.89 -15.57 15.16
C PHE A 75 -11.63 -16.29 16.47
N ARG A 76 -12.69 -16.71 17.15
CA ARG A 76 -12.60 -17.71 18.21
C ARG A 76 -13.67 -18.78 18.05
N PHE A 77 -13.27 -20.01 18.33
CA PHE A 77 -14.11 -21.20 18.30
C PHE A 77 -14.54 -21.51 19.72
N VAL A 78 -15.83 -21.35 20.01
CA VAL A 78 -16.38 -21.52 21.35
C VAL A 78 -17.10 -22.84 21.42
N PHE A 79 -16.66 -23.72 22.31
CA PHE A 79 -17.32 -24.98 22.62
C PHE A 79 -17.98 -24.89 24.00
N GLY A 80 -19.21 -25.38 24.11
CA GLY A 80 -19.94 -25.48 25.37
C GLY A 80 -20.51 -26.88 25.56
N SER A 81 -20.57 -27.34 26.82
CA SER A 81 -21.23 -28.57 27.22
C SER A 81 -22.05 -28.41 28.49
N ASN A 82 -23.24 -29.00 28.58
CA ASN A 82 -24.16 -28.84 29.72
C ASN A 82 -23.79 -29.70 30.95
N GLY A 83 -22.83 -30.61 30.83
CA GLY A 83 -22.36 -31.50 31.90
C GLY A 83 -23.26 -32.70 32.22
N SER A 84 -24.31 -32.96 31.42
CA SER A 84 -25.30 -34.02 31.68
C SER A 84 -24.98 -35.35 30.99
N ILE A 85 -24.22 -35.32 29.88
CA ILE A 85 -23.78 -36.50 29.14
C ILE A 85 -22.24 -36.56 29.12
N THR A 86 -21.68 -37.74 29.41
CA THR A 86 -20.22 -37.98 29.44
C THR A 86 -19.68 -38.70 28.19
N SER A 87 -20.55 -38.98 27.20
CA SER A 87 -20.19 -39.70 25.98
C SER A 87 -20.31 -38.80 24.75
N GLY A 88 -19.19 -38.60 24.06
CA GLY A 88 -19.10 -37.88 22.78
C GLY A 88 -17.66 -37.45 22.52
N SER A 89 -17.19 -37.53 21.26
CA SER A 89 -15.83 -37.08 20.89
C SER A 89 -15.68 -35.56 20.79
N GLY A 90 -16.75 -34.80 20.99
CA GLY A 90 -16.73 -33.34 20.98
C GLY A 90 -16.67 -32.74 19.56
N TRP A 91 -16.13 -31.54 19.47
CA TRP A 91 -15.99 -30.80 18.22
C TRP A 91 -14.53 -30.78 17.77
N LEU A 92 -14.26 -31.41 16.63
CA LEU A 92 -12.95 -31.46 16.00
C LEU A 92 -12.93 -30.50 14.81
N LEU A 93 -11.83 -29.77 14.66
CA LEU A 93 -11.59 -28.82 13.60
C LEU A 93 -10.21 -29.10 13.01
N ASP A 94 -10.08 -29.00 11.69
CA ASP A 94 -8.83 -29.25 10.96
C ASP A 94 -8.85 -28.49 9.63
N ASN A 95 -7.67 -28.33 9.02
CA ASN A 95 -7.44 -27.64 7.74
C ASN A 95 -8.04 -26.23 7.70
N PHE A 96 -7.66 -25.41 8.67
CA PHE A 96 -8.02 -24.00 8.67
C PHE A 96 -7.28 -23.27 7.56
N GLU A 97 -8.07 -22.70 6.65
CA GLU A 97 -7.56 -21.85 5.59
C GLU A 97 -8.34 -20.53 5.63
N LEU A 98 -7.60 -19.43 5.73
CA LEU A 98 -8.11 -18.10 5.42
C LEU A 98 -7.58 -17.74 4.04
N SER A 99 -8.45 -17.71 3.04
CA SER A 99 -8.10 -17.28 1.69
C SER A 99 -8.81 -15.97 1.36
N GLY A 100 -8.00 -15.00 0.94
CA GLY A 100 -8.42 -13.69 0.48
C GLY A 100 -7.31 -13.10 -0.38
N SER A 101 -7.67 -12.43 -1.47
CA SER A 101 -6.71 -11.66 -2.25
C SER A 101 -6.38 -10.39 -1.47
N ALA A 102 -5.11 -10.13 -1.16
CA ALA A 102 -4.64 -8.79 -0.83
C ALA A 102 -5.05 -7.88 -1.99
N THR A 103 -6.15 -7.15 -1.83
CA THR A 103 -6.62 -6.23 -2.85
C THR A 103 -5.59 -5.13 -2.90
N GLY A 104 -4.79 -5.11 -3.96
CA GLY A 104 -3.81 -4.07 -4.19
C GLY A 104 -4.42 -2.67 -4.23
N TYR A 105 -3.64 -1.68 -4.64
CA TYR A 105 -4.09 -0.29 -4.58
C TYR A 105 -5.27 -0.06 -5.53
N GLN A 106 -6.45 0.21 -4.96
CA GLN A 106 -7.64 0.52 -5.75
C GLN A 106 -7.53 1.93 -6.30
N ILE A 107 -7.38 2.05 -7.61
CA ILE A 107 -7.37 3.29 -8.36
C ILE A 107 -8.79 3.59 -8.83
N THR A 108 -9.27 4.81 -8.57
CA THR A 108 -10.62 5.27 -8.90
C THR A 108 -10.63 6.45 -9.87
N ALA A 109 -9.50 7.15 -10.03
CA ALA A 109 -9.30 8.16 -11.06
C ALA A 109 -7.82 8.29 -11.43
N ILE A 110 -7.55 8.83 -12.61
CA ILE A 110 -6.21 9.26 -13.05
C ILE A 110 -6.26 10.73 -13.46
N GLY A 111 -5.30 11.51 -12.97
CA GLY A 111 -5.10 12.91 -13.30
C GLY A 111 -3.86 13.10 -14.16
N PHE A 112 -3.93 14.06 -15.07
CA PHE A 112 -2.82 14.51 -15.90
C PHE A 112 -2.63 16.02 -15.75
N ASN A 113 -1.38 16.49 -15.74
CA ASN A 113 -1.09 17.90 -15.52
C ASN A 113 -0.92 18.64 -16.85
N ALA A 114 -1.81 19.59 -17.15
CA ALA A 114 -1.80 20.36 -18.40
C ALA A 114 -1.04 21.68 -18.23
N GLY A 115 -0.04 21.92 -19.08
CA GLY A 115 0.74 23.17 -19.12
C GLY A 115 0.04 24.29 -19.90
N VAL A 116 -0.54 23.97 -21.07
CA VAL A 116 -1.27 24.93 -21.91
C VAL A 116 -2.53 24.30 -22.48
N VAL A 117 -3.65 25.01 -22.35
CA VAL A 117 -4.97 24.56 -22.79
C VAL A 117 -5.58 25.55 -23.78
N PRO A 118 -5.79 25.18 -25.05
CA PRO A 118 -6.60 25.99 -25.96
C PRO A 118 -8.09 25.85 -25.62
N SER A 119 -8.89 26.89 -25.87
CA SER A 119 -10.32 26.98 -25.53
C SER A 119 -11.15 25.75 -25.92
N ALA A 120 -11.75 25.08 -24.91
CA ALA A 120 -12.82 24.06 -24.94
C ALA A 120 -12.83 23.05 -26.10
N TRP A 121 -12.58 21.77 -25.79
CA TRP A 121 -12.50 20.71 -26.78
C TRP A 121 -13.18 19.39 -26.35
N ASN A 122 -13.63 18.63 -27.35
CA ASN A 122 -14.37 17.38 -27.21
C ASN A 122 -13.56 16.19 -27.75
N TYR A 123 -12.80 15.52 -26.88
CA TYR A 123 -12.03 14.31 -27.22
C TYR A 123 -12.60 13.08 -26.56
N LEU A 124 -12.47 11.94 -27.24
CA LEU A 124 -12.60 10.63 -26.63
C LEU A 124 -11.20 10.09 -26.38
N LEU A 125 -10.86 9.93 -25.10
CA LEU A 125 -9.66 9.21 -24.68
C LEU A 125 -10.08 7.89 -24.08
N ASP A 126 -9.53 6.80 -24.60
CA ASP A 126 -9.61 5.50 -23.97
C ASP A 126 -8.36 5.26 -23.14
N ILE A 127 -8.58 4.88 -21.88
CA ILE A 127 -7.51 4.61 -20.93
C ILE A 127 -7.57 3.13 -20.56
N TYR A 128 -6.43 2.48 -20.68
CA TYR A 128 -6.23 1.10 -20.27
C TYR A 128 -5.14 1.02 -19.21
N MET A 129 -5.34 0.15 -18.22
CA MET A 129 -4.38 -0.12 -17.16
C MET A 129 -4.09 -1.61 -17.04
N ALA A 130 -2.85 -1.94 -16.68
CA ALA A 130 -2.45 -3.29 -16.32
C ALA A 130 -1.41 -3.28 -15.19
N SER A 131 -1.36 -4.38 -14.44
CA SER A 131 -0.27 -4.68 -13.51
C SER A 131 0.70 -5.60 -14.24
N GLY A 132 1.96 -5.20 -14.38
CA GLY A 132 2.90 -5.97 -15.16
C GLY A 132 4.34 -5.90 -14.66
N PRO A 133 5.19 -6.85 -15.08
CA PRO A 133 6.61 -6.85 -14.74
C PRO A 133 7.43 -5.90 -15.61
N ASP A 134 6.87 -5.39 -16.71
CA ASP A 134 7.64 -4.60 -17.68
C ASP A 134 8.17 -3.33 -17.02
N SER A 135 9.49 -3.15 -17.08
CA SER A 135 10.20 -1.98 -16.57
C SER A 135 10.83 -1.15 -17.68
N SER A 136 10.58 -1.49 -18.95
CA SER A 136 11.11 -0.78 -20.11
C SER A 136 10.28 -1.10 -21.35
N PHE A 137 10.44 -0.28 -22.39
CA PHE A 137 9.78 -0.48 -23.68
C PHE A 137 10.74 -1.08 -24.71
N ALA A 138 10.26 -2.07 -25.46
CA ALA A 138 10.90 -2.49 -26.70
C ALA A 138 10.70 -1.40 -27.77
N SER A 139 11.69 -1.19 -28.63
CA SER A 139 11.67 -0.20 -29.72
C SER A 139 10.77 -0.58 -30.91
N SER A 140 9.65 -1.26 -30.68
CA SER A 140 8.70 -1.70 -31.70
C SER A 140 7.37 -2.12 -31.09
N GLY A 141 6.29 -1.91 -31.84
CA GLY A 141 4.95 -2.39 -31.49
C GLY A 141 4.23 -1.53 -30.46
N GLU A 142 3.01 -1.96 -30.17
CA GLU A 142 2.04 -1.39 -29.21
C GLU A 142 1.66 -2.50 -28.21
N TRP A 143 1.26 -2.15 -27.00
CA TRP A 143 0.67 -3.12 -26.08
C TRP A 143 -0.65 -3.64 -26.62
N ASN A 144 -0.89 -4.94 -26.43
CA ASN A 144 -2.14 -5.55 -26.80
C ASN A 144 -3.24 -5.11 -25.82
N LYS A 145 -4.17 -4.28 -26.31
CA LYS A 145 -5.32 -3.78 -25.53
C LYS A 145 -6.16 -4.90 -24.90
N VAL A 146 -6.19 -6.09 -25.51
CA VAL A 146 -6.90 -7.27 -25.00
C VAL A 146 -6.32 -7.81 -23.69
N THR A 147 -5.04 -7.55 -23.42
CA THR A 147 -4.37 -7.97 -22.18
C THR A 147 -4.40 -6.89 -21.10
N MET A 148 -4.98 -5.72 -21.38
CA MET A 148 -5.12 -4.62 -20.44
C MET A 148 -6.59 -4.41 -20.05
N MET A 149 -6.83 -3.83 -18.88
CA MET A 149 -8.16 -3.46 -18.44
C MET A 149 -8.54 -2.11 -19.00
N HIS A 150 -9.64 -2.02 -19.74
CA HIS A 150 -10.24 -0.73 -20.10
C HIS A 150 -10.85 -0.10 -18.85
N VAL A 151 -10.33 1.05 -18.43
CA VAL A 151 -10.70 1.68 -17.14
C VAL A 151 -11.53 2.94 -17.32
N ALA A 152 -11.40 3.64 -18.45
CA ALA A 152 -12.18 4.82 -18.75
C ALA A 152 -12.27 5.06 -20.25
N THR A 153 -13.44 5.55 -20.68
CA THR A 153 -13.57 6.40 -21.87
C THR A 153 -13.94 7.79 -21.35
N SER A 154 -13.08 8.78 -21.52
CA SER A 154 -13.48 10.15 -21.19
C SER A 154 -14.36 10.71 -22.29
N GLN A 155 -15.62 11.01 -21.95
CA GLN A 155 -16.43 11.98 -22.70
C GLN A 155 -15.85 13.38 -22.44
N PRO A 156 -16.01 14.35 -23.36
CA PRO A 156 -15.22 15.57 -23.45
C PRO A 156 -14.69 16.10 -22.12
N VAL A 157 -13.40 15.89 -21.86
CA VAL A 157 -12.75 16.64 -20.80
C VAL A 157 -12.79 18.09 -21.26
N THR A 158 -13.65 18.90 -20.64
CA THR A 158 -13.52 20.34 -20.77
C THR A 158 -12.27 20.71 -19.99
N VAL A 159 -11.13 20.61 -20.67
CA VAL A 159 -9.87 21.12 -20.15
C VAL A 159 -10.08 22.63 -20.13
N GLY A 160 -10.47 23.16 -18.98
CA GLY A 160 -10.80 24.57 -18.80
C GLY A 160 -9.57 25.38 -18.39
N ASP A 161 -8.70 24.78 -17.57
CA ASP A 161 -7.62 25.48 -16.88
C ASP A 161 -6.31 24.67 -16.94
N SER A 162 -5.19 25.39 -16.97
CA SER A 162 -3.86 24.82 -16.68
C SER A 162 -3.87 24.13 -15.32
N GLY A 163 -3.18 22.99 -15.19
CA GLY A 163 -3.10 22.20 -13.96
C GLY A 163 -3.69 20.80 -14.10
N TRP A 164 -4.05 20.20 -12.96
CA TRP A 164 -4.49 18.82 -12.87
C TRP A 164 -5.89 18.58 -13.43
N ASN A 165 -5.96 17.80 -14.50
CA ASN A 165 -7.18 17.36 -15.15
C ASN A 165 -7.46 15.90 -14.77
N THR A 166 -8.50 15.68 -13.97
CA THR A 166 -8.83 14.36 -13.39
C THR A 166 -9.89 13.64 -14.22
N ILE A 167 -9.61 12.39 -14.56
CA ILE A 167 -10.50 11.48 -15.29
C ILE A 167 -10.92 10.36 -14.32
N PRO A 168 -12.19 10.33 -13.89
CA PRO A 168 -12.73 9.21 -13.12
C PRO A 168 -12.68 7.91 -13.92
N LEU A 169 -12.30 6.82 -13.27
CA LEU A 169 -12.36 5.50 -13.87
C LEU A 169 -13.80 4.99 -13.84
N THR A 170 -14.32 4.58 -14.99
CA THR A 170 -15.63 3.92 -15.11
C THR A 170 -15.63 2.56 -14.42
N THR A 171 -14.47 1.91 -14.42
CA THR A 171 -14.23 0.68 -13.65
C THR A 171 -12.96 0.88 -12.82
N PRO A 172 -13.05 0.85 -11.48
CA PRO A 172 -11.86 0.95 -10.63
C PRO A 172 -10.84 -0.12 -10.98
N PHE A 173 -9.57 0.26 -11.02
CA PHE A 173 -8.46 -0.64 -11.30
C PHE A 173 -7.78 -1.05 -10.00
N VAL A 174 -7.33 -2.29 -9.88
CA VAL A 174 -6.56 -2.75 -8.72
C VAL A 174 -5.12 -2.99 -9.14
N LEU A 175 -4.21 -2.13 -8.69
CA LEU A 175 -2.78 -2.29 -8.92
C LEU A 175 -2.23 -3.37 -7.99
N THR A 176 -1.74 -4.46 -8.57
CA THR A 176 -1.14 -5.57 -7.80
C THR A 176 0.06 -5.06 -7.01
N PRO A 177 0.17 -5.36 -5.69
CA PRO A 177 1.33 -4.95 -4.89
C PRO A 177 2.65 -5.39 -5.52
N GLY A 178 3.63 -4.48 -5.55
CA GLY A 178 4.96 -4.73 -6.13
C GLY A 178 5.04 -4.81 -7.66
N ALA A 179 3.91 -4.72 -8.39
CA ALA A 179 3.91 -4.69 -9.84
C ALA A 179 4.10 -3.27 -10.38
N ASN A 180 4.68 -3.14 -11.58
CA ASN A 180 4.68 -1.86 -12.29
C ASN A 180 3.25 -1.58 -12.79
N LEU A 181 2.83 -0.32 -12.69
CA LEU A 181 1.62 0.15 -13.35
C LEU A 181 1.93 0.42 -14.82
N GLN A 182 1.16 -0.21 -15.70
CA GLN A 182 1.19 0.02 -17.13
C GLN A 182 -0.04 0.84 -17.51
N VAL A 183 0.16 1.99 -18.14
CA VAL A 183 -0.92 2.87 -18.59
C VAL A 183 -0.81 3.04 -20.10
N LYS A 184 -1.91 2.76 -20.80
CA LYS A 184 -2.07 3.04 -22.22
C LYS A 184 -3.19 4.04 -22.41
N ILE A 185 -2.93 5.04 -23.24
CA ILE A 185 -3.90 6.05 -23.66
C ILE A 185 -4.00 5.96 -25.17
N GLU A 186 -5.24 5.92 -25.65
CA GLU A 186 -5.57 5.93 -27.06
C GLU A 186 -6.56 7.06 -27.33
N GLN A 187 -6.30 7.78 -28.42
CA GLN A 187 -7.21 8.76 -28.97
C GLN A 187 -7.63 8.31 -30.37
N ALA A 188 -8.93 8.22 -30.61
CA ALA A 188 -9.50 8.03 -31.93
C ALA A 188 -10.52 9.13 -32.24
N ASN A 189 -10.15 10.07 -33.11
CA ASN A 189 -11.02 11.13 -33.58
C ASN A 189 -11.47 10.90 -35.03
N THR A 190 -12.77 10.96 -35.27
CA THR A 190 -13.36 10.79 -36.61
C THR A 190 -13.39 12.09 -37.45
N GLY A 191 -12.45 13.04 -37.25
CA GLY A 191 -12.43 14.31 -37.99
C GLY A 191 -11.15 15.15 -37.84
N TRP A 192 -10.93 16.08 -38.79
CA TRP A 192 -9.85 17.09 -38.73
C TRP A 192 -10.16 18.15 -37.68
N MET A 193 -9.20 18.45 -36.81
CA MET A 193 -9.40 19.38 -35.69
C MET A 193 -8.77 20.74 -35.96
N THR A 194 -9.52 21.80 -35.68
CA THR A 194 -9.12 23.19 -35.94
C THR A 194 -8.65 23.90 -34.66
N GLY A 195 -7.53 23.51 -34.05
CA GLY A 195 -7.01 24.12 -32.81
C GLY A 195 -5.55 23.79 -32.49
N ASN A 196 -4.96 24.40 -31.47
CA ASN A 196 -3.65 23.99 -30.94
C ASN A 196 -3.81 22.69 -30.10
N GLY A 197 -2.79 21.84 -30.05
CA GLY A 197 -2.79 20.67 -29.16
C GLY A 197 -2.68 21.09 -27.68
N ILE A 198 -2.99 20.18 -26.76
CA ILE A 198 -2.72 20.38 -25.33
C ILE A 198 -1.24 20.08 -25.08
N SER A 199 -0.55 20.99 -24.40
CA SER A 199 0.77 20.71 -23.85
C SER A 199 0.60 20.11 -22.46
N TRP A 200 1.21 18.95 -22.23
CA TRP A 200 1.21 18.27 -20.94
C TRP A 200 2.54 18.56 -20.24
N LEU A 201 2.48 18.79 -18.93
CA LEU A 201 3.69 18.81 -18.14
C LEU A 201 4.25 17.40 -18.05
N CYS A 202 5.54 17.31 -18.33
CA CYS A 202 6.24 16.05 -18.45
C CYS A 202 7.50 16.07 -17.60
N SER A 203 7.77 14.92 -17.00
CA SER A 203 8.99 14.65 -16.26
C SER A 203 9.99 13.90 -17.13
N GLY A 204 11.21 14.44 -17.16
CA GLY A 204 12.38 13.73 -17.67
C GLY A 204 12.94 12.83 -16.58
N ILE A 205 13.16 11.55 -16.89
CA ILE A 205 13.65 10.57 -15.89
C ILE A 205 15.08 10.18 -16.24
N ALA A 206 16.00 10.35 -15.29
CA ALA A 206 17.37 9.85 -15.43
C ALA A 206 17.35 8.31 -15.52
N GLY A 207 17.86 7.75 -16.63
CA GLY A 207 18.14 6.31 -16.73
C GLY A 207 17.27 5.46 -17.66
N GLY A 208 16.48 6.01 -18.59
CA GLY A 208 15.95 5.23 -19.73
C GLY A 208 14.64 5.73 -20.35
N TYR A 209 14.19 5.05 -21.40
CA TYR A 209 12.91 5.31 -22.07
C TYR A 209 11.75 4.66 -21.30
N ARG A 210 10.93 5.47 -20.63
CA ARG A 210 9.78 5.01 -19.81
C ARG A 210 8.43 5.41 -20.38
N CYS A 211 8.40 5.91 -21.61
CA CYS A 211 7.20 5.98 -22.42
C CYS A 211 7.51 5.71 -23.89
N ARG A 212 6.47 5.37 -24.66
CA ARG A 212 6.50 5.36 -26.12
C ARG A 212 5.22 5.94 -26.67
N ARG A 213 5.29 6.55 -27.86
CA ARG A 213 4.13 7.22 -28.47
C ARG A 213 4.18 7.23 -29.99
N ALA A 214 3.03 7.41 -30.62
CA ALA A 214 2.89 7.61 -32.06
C ALA A 214 1.62 8.41 -32.40
N GLU A 215 1.66 9.03 -33.58
CA GLU A 215 0.55 9.78 -34.16
C GLU A 215 0.33 9.31 -35.60
N SER A 216 -0.93 9.28 -36.06
CA SER A 216 -1.26 8.87 -37.43
C SER A 216 -2.54 9.53 -37.92
N ALA A 217 -2.49 10.09 -39.14
CA ALA A 217 -3.62 10.81 -39.74
C ALA A 217 -4.69 9.90 -40.34
N SER A 218 -4.39 8.61 -40.51
CA SER A 218 -5.19 7.70 -41.33
C SER A 218 -5.68 6.46 -40.60
N SER A 219 -5.01 6.02 -39.54
CA SER A 219 -5.32 4.78 -38.83
C SER A 219 -4.68 4.72 -37.45
N ASP A 220 -5.16 3.83 -36.59
CA ASP A 220 -4.53 3.45 -35.32
C ASP A 220 -3.02 3.15 -35.51
N PRO A 221 -2.09 3.74 -34.72
CA PRO A 221 -0.66 3.53 -34.89
C PRO A 221 -0.18 2.15 -34.44
N VAL A 222 0.34 1.34 -35.36
CA VAL A 222 0.84 -0.02 -35.05
C VAL A 222 2.29 -0.08 -34.52
N SER A 223 2.98 1.06 -34.43
CA SER A 223 4.37 1.14 -33.98
C SER A 223 4.64 2.46 -33.28
N LEU A 224 5.17 2.37 -32.06
CA LEU A 224 5.43 3.54 -31.20
C LEU A 224 6.94 3.81 -31.09
N SER A 225 7.32 5.08 -31.09
CA SER A 225 8.69 5.53 -30.88
C SER A 225 8.97 5.69 -29.39
N LEU A 226 10.20 5.41 -28.96
CA LEU A 226 10.63 5.60 -27.57
C LEU A 226 10.81 7.10 -27.25
N HIS A 227 10.37 7.53 -26.06
CA HIS A 227 10.55 8.90 -25.59
C HIS A 227 11.07 8.94 -24.14
N PHE A 228 11.85 9.98 -23.84
CA PHE A 228 12.45 10.19 -22.52
C PHE A 228 11.50 10.87 -21.55
N ASN A 229 10.63 11.77 -22.04
CA ASN A 229 9.72 12.53 -21.22
C ASN A 229 8.37 11.84 -21.15
N ARG A 230 7.85 11.67 -19.93
CA ARG A 230 6.56 11.05 -19.66
C ARG A 230 5.62 12.08 -19.00
N PRO A 231 4.32 12.10 -19.34
CA PRO A 231 3.33 12.90 -18.62
C PRO A 231 3.39 12.68 -17.12
N ASP A 232 3.26 13.77 -16.37
CA ASP A 232 3.02 13.69 -14.93
C ASP A 232 1.61 13.16 -14.66
N ILE A 233 1.49 12.28 -13.67
CA ILE A 233 0.21 11.67 -13.30
C ILE A 233 -0.08 11.78 -11.82
N ARG A 234 -1.39 11.79 -11.51
CA ARG A 234 -1.93 11.53 -10.17
C ARG A 234 -2.88 10.35 -10.23
N LEU A 235 -2.73 9.40 -9.34
CA LEU A 235 -3.66 8.28 -9.18
C LEU A 235 -4.44 8.50 -7.90
N TYR A 236 -5.76 8.41 -8.00
CA TYR A 236 -6.65 8.62 -6.86
C TYR A 236 -7.07 7.27 -6.31
N THR A 237 -6.94 7.07 -5.01
CA THR A 237 -7.41 5.89 -4.28
C THR A 237 -8.46 6.31 -3.25
N PRO A 238 -9.26 5.37 -2.70
CA PRO A 238 -10.15 5.69 -1.58
C PRO A 238 -9.40 6.29 -0.37
N ASP A 239 -8.12 5.95 -0.21
CA ASP A 239 -7.31 6.24 0.96
C ASP A 239 -6.33 7.42 0.75
N GLY A 240 -6.22 7.97 -0.47
CA GLY A 240 -5.29 9.06 -0.77
C GLY A 240 -4.96 9.22 -2.26
N MET A 241 -3.78 9.75 -2.54
CA MET A 241 -3.27 9.93 -3.90
C MET A 241 -1.85 9.39 -4.02
N LEU A 242 -1.53 8.82 -5.18
CA LEU A 242 -0.17 8.48 -5.59
C LEU A 242 0.23 9.46 -6.70
N THR A 243 1.32 10.20 -6.51
CA THR A 243 1.73 11.27 -7.41
C THR A 243 3.06 10.93 -8.03
N VAL A 244 3.17 11.07 -9.36
CA VAL A 244 4.44 10.99 -10.07
C VAL A 244 4.63 12.30 -10.82
N GLU A 245 5.51 13.13 -10.25
CA GLU A 245 5.93 14.43 -10.76
C GLU A 245 7.46 14.40 -10.84
N GLY A 246 8.03 15.05 -11.85
CA GLY A 246 9.46 15.26 -11.95
C GLY A 246 9.68 16.66 -12.49
N GLY A 247 10.45 17.46 -11.75
CA GLY A 247 10.61 18.91 -11.94
C GLY A 247 10.54 19.34 -13.41
N ALA A 248 9.66 20.29 -13.69
CA ALA A 248 9.33 20.77 -15.03
C ALA A 248 10.60 21.11 -15.83
N ILE A 249 10.98 20.25 -16.78
CA ILE A 249 12.10 20.55 -17.67
C ILE A 249 11.63 21.03 -19.05
N GLU A 250 10.60 20.47 -19.71
CA GLU A 250 10.14 21.03 -20.99
C GLU A 250 8.65 20.78 -21.27
N ASP A 251 7.96 21.78 -21.85
CA ASP A 251 6.62 21.64 -22.47
C ASP A 251 6.73 20.75 -23.72
N GLU A 252 6.91 19.44 -23.55
CA GLU A 252 6.82 18.52 -24.67
C GLU A 252 5.34 18.24 -24.97
N SER A 253 4.96 18.40 -26.23
CA SER A 253 3.65 17.95 -26.71
C SER A 253 3.62 16.43 -26.67
N VAL A 254 3.23 15.86 -25.52
CA VAL A 254 2.83 14.46 -25.48
C VAL A 254 1.54 14.36 -26.26
N PRO A 255 1.45 13.44 -27.23
CA PRO A 255 0.29 13.30 -28.11
C PRO A 255 -0.88 12.62 -27.41
N ILE A 256 -1.17 12.96 -26.15
CA ILE A 256 -2.48 12.70 -25.56
C ILE A 256 -3.54 13.59 -26.26
N ASN A 257 -3.12 14.52 -27.11
CA ASN A 257 -3.99 15.28 -28.00
C ASN A 257 -3.20 15.97 -29.13
N SER A 258 -2.77 15.21 -30.15
CA SER A 258 -2.25 15.82 -31.38
C SER A 258 -3.40 16.27 -32.29
N ARG A 259 -3.12 17.19 -33.22
CA ARG A 259 -4.07 17.60 -34.30
C ARG A 259 -4.48 16.44 -35.22
N ILE A 260 -3.86 15.29 -35.05
CA ILE A 260 -3.94 14.13 -35.92
C ILE A 260 -4.98 13.15 -35.36
N SER A 261 -5.71 12.47 -36.26
CA SER A 261 -6.90 11.67 -35.94
C SER A 261 -6.65 10.50 -34.98
N TYR A 262 -5.45 9.92 -34.94
CA TYR A 262 -5.13 8.77 -34.09
C TYR A 262 -3.84 9.01 -33.33
N ASN A 263 -3.85 8.82 -32.01
CA ASN A 263 -2.67 8.95 -31.16
C ASN A 263 -2.64 7.91 -30.04
N ASP A 264 -1.44 7.37 -29.82
CA ASP A 264 -1.20 6.35 -28.81
C ASP A 264 -0.05 6.77 -27.91
N CYS A 265 -0.23 6.58 -26.60
CA CYS A 265 0.79 6.80 -25.60
C CYS A 265 0.79 5.65 -24.59
N GLU A 266 1.97 5.11 -24.32
CA GLU A 266 2.16 4.02 -23.36
C GLU A 266 3.24 4.39 -22.35
N MET A 267 2.96 4.09 -21.10
CA MET A 267 3.73 4.54 -19.95
C MET A 267 3.84 3.42 -18.92
N ILE A 268 5.02 3.28 -18.33
CA ILE A 268 5.29 2.35 -17.22
C ILE A 268 5.65 3.19 -16.01
N PHE A 269 5.01 2.96 -14.87
CA PHE A 269 5.36 3.54 -13.56
C PHE A 269 5.77 2.42 -12.61
N SER A 270 7.01 2.48 -12.14
CA SER A 270 7.52 1.51 -11.17
C SER A 270 6.93 1.74 -9.79
N PRO A 271 6.90 0.70 -8.93
CA PRO A 271 6.48 0.84 -7.56
C PRO A 271 7.22 1.97 -6.82
N SER A 272 8.53 2.12 -7.03
CA SER A 272 9.31 3.19 -6.39
C SER A 272 8.87 4.58 -6.81
N GLU A 273 8.49 4.78 -8.08
CA GLU A 273 7.96 6.07 -8.57
C GLU A 273 6.58 6.36 -7.98
N LEU A 274 5.76 5.34 -7.79
CA LEU A 274 4.41 5.46 -7.25
C LEU A 274 4.37 5.56 -5.72
N GLY A 275 5.50 5.39 -5.04
CA GLY A 275 5.51 5.19 -3.58
C GLY A 275 4.80 3.90 -3.12
N THR A 276 4.47 3.00 -4.06
CA THR A 276 3.89 1.67 -3.80
C THR A 276 4.96 0.57 -3.74
N GLY A 277 6.21 0.96 -4.03
CA GLY A 277 7.41 0.15 -4.08
C GLY A 277 8.25 0.22 -2.84
N GLY A 278 7.62 0.48 -1.69
CA GLY A 278 8.21 0.18 -0.39
C GLY A 278 8.47 -1.31 -0.18
N GLY A 279 8.96 -2.03 -1.18
CA GLY A 279 9.89 -3.11 -0.94
C GLY A 279 11.13 -2.45 -0.34
N ILE A 280 11.45 -2.84 0.88
CA ILE A 280 12.43 -2.28 1.79
C ILE A 280 13.90 -2.34 1.22
N GLY A 281 14.10 -2.76 -0.04
CA GLY A 281 15.40 -3.03 -0.66
C GLY A 281 16.27 -1.83 -1.08
N THR A 282 15.82 -0.58 -0.97
CA THR A 282 16.66 0.62 -1.16
C THR A 282 17.01 1.33 0.15
N TRP A 283 16.44 0.87 1.26
CA TRP A 283 16.78 1.40 2.57
C TRP A 283 18.11 0.81 3.02
N THR A 284 18.89 1.61 3.72
CA THR A 284 20.20 1.21 4.23
C THR A 284 20.21 1.26 5.74
N HIS A 285 21.06 0.48 6.37
CA HIS A 285 21.28 0.53 7.80
C HIS A 285 22.77 0.54 8.12
N GLY A 286 23.09 0.89 9.36
CA GLY A 286 24.45 0.96 9.84
C GLY A 286 24.52 1.46 11.28
N GLY A 287 25.75 1.66 11.77
CA GLY A 287 26.01 2.15 13.12
C GLY A 287 26.84 1.17 13.94
N ARG A 288 26.76 1.29 15.26
CA ARG A 288 27.42 0.39 16.19
C ARG A 288 26.53 -0.84 16.40
N TYR A 289 27.12 -2.03 16.22
CA TYR A 289 26.49 -3.36 16.20
C TYR A 289 25.58 -3.63 14.99
N ASP A 290 24.76 -2.65 14.61
CA ASP A 290 23.95 -2.67 13.39
C ASP A 290 23.01 -3.89 13.30
N ASP A 291 22.06 -3.97 14.22
CA ASP A 291 21.11 -5.10 14.27
C ASP A 291 19.90 -4.89 13.35
N TRP A 292 19.86 -3.81 12.58
CA TRP A 292 18.77 -3.60 11.65
C TRP A 292 18.78 -4.68 10.58
N GLU A 293 17.62 -5.30 10.41
CA GLU A 293 17.38 -6.30 9.40
C GLU A 293 16.12 -5.97 8.62
N ILE A 294 16.10 -6.45 7.39
CA ILE A 294 15.01 -6.26 6.45
C ILE A 294 14.59 -7.63 5.94
N GLY A 295 13.33 -7.99 6.16
CA GLY A 295 12.77 -9.19 5.56
C GLY A 295 11.65 -9.80 6.38
N GLU A 296 11.31 -11.04 6.01
CA GLU A 296 10.41 -11.88 6.79
C GLU A 296 11.08 -12.26 8.12
N PRO A 297 10.45 -11.99 9.28
CA PRO A 297 10.94 -12.47 10.56
C PRO A 297 11.04 -13.99 10.56
N ARG A 298 12.21 -14.53 10.95
CA ARG A 298 12.53 -15.95 10.74
C ARG A 298 12.21 -16.85 11.95
N HIS A 299 11.64 -16.28 13.02
CA HIS A 299 11.42 -16.97 14.29
C HIS A 299 10.00 -17.53 14.43
N LEU A 300 9.87 -18.67 15.12
CA LEU A 300 8.59 -19.35 15.40
C LEU A 300 7.66 -18.54 16.34
N LEU A 301 8.24 -17.62 17.11
CA LEU A 301 7.56 -16.66 17.97
C LEU A 301 8.11 -15.28 17.62
N VAL A 302 7.50 -14.62 16.62
CA VAL A 302 7.82 -13.23 16.32
C VAL A 302 7.23 -12.39 17.44
N ASP A 303 8.09 -11.69 18.15
CA ASP A 303 7.69 -10.66 19.08
C ASP A 303 8.00 -9.34 18.37
N PRO A 304 7.04 -8.41 18.16
CA PRO A 304 5.62 -8.53 18.40
C PRO A 304 5.01 -9.39 17.31
N GLY A 305 3.95 -10.13 17.64
CA GLY A 305 3.26 -10.96 16.66
C GLY A 305 2.90 -10.17 15.39
N LEU A 306 3.22 -10.74 14.23
CA LEU A 306 2.89 -10.14 12.95
C LEU A 306 1.37 -10.03 12.77
N THR A 307 0.96 -9.00 12.06
CA THR A 307 -0.41 -8.74 11.62
C THR A 307 -0.51 -8.93 10.11
N SER A 308 -1.72 -8.90 9.56
CA SER A 308 -1.94 -8.97 8.11
C SER A 308 -1.24 -7.85 7.33
N GLU A 309 -1.06 -6.70 7.98
CA GLU A 309 -0.48 -5.49 7.42
C GLU A 309 1.04 -5.58 7.29
N ASN A 310 1.71 -6.52 7.98
CA ASN A 310 3.17 -6.64 8.01
C ASN A 310 3.71 -8.07 7.82
N GLY A 311 2.85 -8.98 7.35
CA GLY A 311 3.15 -10.41 7.26
C GLY A 311 4.09 -10.85 6.13
N SER A 312 4.53 -9.93 5.25
CA SER A 312 5.39 -10.27 4.10
C SER A 312 6.83 -9.78 4.19
N SER A 313 7.11 -8.70 4.92
CA SER A 313 8.45 -8.17 5.16
C SER A 313 8.35 -6.98 6.10
N VAL A 314 9.20 -6.91 7.12
CA VAL A 314 9.32 -5.73 8.01
C VAL A 314 10.77 -5.27 8.06
N ALA A 315 10.98 -4.03 8.54
CA ALA A 315 12.28 -3.61 9.03
C ALA A 315 12.26 -3.65 10.55
N GLY A 316 13.28 -4.25 11.16
CA GLY A 316 13.35 -4.27 12.62
C GLY A 316 14.75 -4.54 13.12
N THR A 317 14.93 -4.32 14.41
CA THR A 317 16.18 -4.60 15.11
C THR A 317 16.19 -6.06 15.55
N ASP A 318 17.10 -6.83 14.96
CA ASP A 318 17.38 -8.25 15.11
C ASP A 318 16.21 -9.18 14.74
N LEU A 319 15.77 -9.20 13.48
CA LEU A 319 14.67 -10.07 13.01
C LEU A 319 15.05 -11.57 12.92
N SER A 320 16.35 -11.90 12.95
CA SER A 320 16.89 -13.22 12.61
C SER A 320 17.91 -13.78 13.62
N GLY A 321 18.36 -12.97 14.58
CA GLY A 321 19.15 -13.34 15.77
C GLY A 321 18.33 -13.45 17.06
N ASP A 322 19.00 -13.54 18.20
CA ASP A 322 18.56 -14.04 19.52
C ASP A 322 17.12 -13.69 19.94
N ASN A 323 16.15 -14.52 19.52
CA ASN A 323 14.72 -14.37 19.82
C ASN A 323 14.10 -13.02 19.41
N GLY A 324 14.69 -12.29 18.48
CA GLY A 324 14.12 -11.03 18.01
C GLY A 324 14.59 -9.79 18.77
N CYS A 325 15.73 -9.81 19.47
CA CYS A 325 16.14 -8.77 20.41
C CYS A 325 17.41 -8.03 20.00
N TYR A 326 17.44 -6.71 20.15
CA TYR A 326 18.64 -5.91 19.83
C TYR A 326 19.80 -6.12 20.84
N ASN A 327 21.03 -5.82 20.43
CA ASN A 327 22.23 -5.88 21.26
C ASN A 327 22.30 -4.81 22.35
N ALA A 328 22.95 -5.12 23.47
CA ALA A 328 23.38 -4.10 24.45
C ALA A 328 24.40 -3.10 23.86
N ASP A 329 24.37 -1.86 24.35
CA ASP A 329 25.19 -0.71 23.90
C ASP A 329 25.06 -0.40 22.38
N GLU A 330 23.91 -0.72 21.78
CA GLU A 330 23.58 -0.45 20.38
C GLU A 330 23.39 1.04 20.12
N TYR A 331 23.93 1.47 18.99
CA TYR A 331 23.58 2.74 18.38
C TYR A 331 23.53 2.53 16.87
N ALA A 332 22.41 2.01 16.38
CA ALA A 332 22.21 1.66 14.99
C ALA A 332 21.05 2.41 14.37
N TRP A 333 21.10 2.59 13.06
CA TRP A 333 20.14 3.35 12.31
C TRP A 333 19.68 2.61 11.07
N PHE A 334 18.43 2.84 10.69
CA PHE A 334 17.82 2.39 9.44
C PHE A 334 17.24 3.59 8.70
N ALA A 335 17.76 3.84 7.51
CA ALA A 335 17.56 5.08 6.76
C ALA A 335 16.94 4.82 5.39
N SER A 336 16.05 5.72 4.99
CA SER A 336 15.47 5.74 3.66
C SER A 336 16.49 6.23 2.63
N PRO A 337 16.27 5.95 1.33
CA PRO A 337 16.89 6.76 0.28
C PRO A 337 16.45 8.23 0.37
N ALA A 338 17.08 9.08 -0.44
CA ALA A 338 16.64 10.45 -0.65
C ALA A 338 15.33 10.48 -1.46
N TYR A 339 14.34 11.21 -0.94
CA TYR A 339 13.10 11.51 -1.64
C TYR A 339 13.11 12.98 -2.07
N GLU A 340 12.60 13.25 -3.26
CA GLU A 340 12.40 14.61 -3.73
C GLU A 340 11.26 15.27 -2.93
N MET A 341 11.46 16.53 -2.54
CA MET A 341 10.42 17.35 -1.93
C MET A 341 9.45 17.83 -3.03
N PRO A 342 8.13 17.89 -2.78
CA PRO A 342 7.22 18.47 -3.77
C PRO A 342 7.57 19.94 -4.04
N SER A 343 7.47 20.39 -5.28
CA SER A 343 7.94 21.71 -5.74
C SER A 343 7.10 22.92 -5.28
N ASP A 344 6.13 22.70 -4.39
CA ASP A 344 5.22 23.74 -3.95
C ASP A 344 5.86 24.66 -2.90
N ALA A 345 5.70 25.97 -3.09
CA ALA A 345 6.29 26.98 -2.20
C ALA A 345 5.63 27.07 -0.81
N MET A 346 4.48 26.43 -0.62
CA MET A 346 3.74 26.35 0.64
C MET A 346 3.03 25.00 0.72
N TYR A 347 3.33 24.24 1.77
CA TYR A 347 2.66 22.98 2.06
C TYR A 347 1.48 23.24 3.01
N ASP A 348 0.25 22.85 2.66
CA ASP A 348 -0.87 22.94 3.62
C ASP A 348 -0.64 21.95 4.77
N SER A 349 -0.14 20.76 4.43
CA SER A 349 0.33 19.80 5.42
C SER A 349 1.31 18.80 4.83
N VAL A 350 2.40 18.54 5.54
CA VAL A 350 3.27 17.38 5.30
C VAL A 350 3.23 16.48 6.52
N SER A 351 3.02 15.18 6.30
CA SER A 351 2.99 14.19 7.38
C SER A 351 3.52 12.84 6.92
N MET A 352 4.11 12.12 7.86
CA MET A 352 4.46 10.72 7.71
C MET A 352 3.48 9.88 8.52
N LYS A 353 2.97 8.80 7.93
CA LYS A 353 2.31 7.70 8.65
C LYS A 353 3.23 6.49 8.64
N LEU A 354 3.34 5.79 9.75
CA LEU A 354 4.09 4.54 9.85
C LEU A 354 3.34 3.54 10.72
N PHE A 355 3.45 2.26 10.38
CA PHE A 355 2.98 1.16 11.21
C PHE A 355 4.16 0.64 12.02
N LYS A 356 4.09 0.69 13.34
CA LYS A 356 5.25 0.38 14.17
C LYS A 356 4.89 -0.30 15.48
N CYS A 357 5.85 -1.00 16.03
CA CYS A 357 5.87 -1.44 17.41
C CYS A 357 7.27 -1.20 17.96
N LEU A 358 7.38 -0.46 19.07
CA LEU A 358 8.64 -0.16 19.71
C LEU A 358 8.71 -0.75 21.12
N ARG A 359 9.72 -1.57 21.38
CA ARG A 359 9.96 -2.20 22.67
C ARG A 359 11.38 -1.99 23.15
N ASN A 360 11.55 -0.88 23.84
CA ASN A 360 12.78 -0.51 24.48
C ASN A 360 12.77 -0.89 25.95
N ALA A 361 13.94 -1.27 26.46
CA ALA A 361 14.13 -1.43 27.89
C ALA A 361 14.02 -0.06 28.60
N PRO A 362 13.87 -0.05 29.94
CA PRO A 362 13.71 1.18 30.71
C PRO A 362 14.81 2.25 30.58
N ASN A 363 15.96 1.92 29.99
CA ASN A 363 17.08 2.84 29.76
C ASN A 363 17.43 3.03 28.27
N ASP A 364 16.56 2.55 27.38
CA ASP A 364 16.82 2.54 25.94
C ASP A 364 15.85 3.48 25.23
N ASP A 365 16.34 4.09 24.16
CA ASP A 365 15.65 5.14 23.44
C ASP A 365 15.53 4.82 21.95
N GLY A 366 14.39 5.21 21.38
CA GLY A 366 14.14 5.18 19.95
C GLY A 366 14.00 6.59 19.41
N TYR A 367 14.54 6.85 18.22
CA TYR A 367 14.41 8.15 17.57
C TYR A 367 13.93 8.02 16.13
N ILE A 368 13.16 9.01 15.69
CA ILE A 368 12.90 9.27 14.27
C ILE A 368 13.54 10.60 13.96
N GLN A 369 14.39 10.61 12.93
CA GLN A 369 15.10 11.79 12.49
C GLN A 369 14.89 12.04 11.01
N ILE A 370 14.90 13.30 10.62
CA ILE A 370 14.81 13.75 9.23
C ILE A 370 16.01 14.62 8.87
N ALA A 371 16.52 14.47 7.65
CA ALA A 371 17.54 15.34 7.08
C ALA A 371 17.03 15.92 5.76
N PHE A 372 17.52 17.12 5.39
CA PHE A 372 17.15 17.81 4.16
C PHE A 372 18.40 18.22 3.37
N MET A 373 18.35 18.02 2.05
CA MET A 373 19.51 18.05 1.18
C MET A 373 19.23 18.77 -0.14
N ASN A 374 20.30 19.05 -0.90
CA ASN A 374 20.23 19.75 -2.20
C ASN A 374 20.46 18.81 -3.39
N SER A 375 20.77 17.53 -3.13
CA SER A 375 21.09 16.51 -4.12
C SER A 375 20.40 15.20 -3.72
N PRO A 376 20.01 14.33 -4.69
CA PRO A 376 19.44 13.02 -4.42
C PRO A 376 20.45 11.97 -3.92
N ASP A 377 21.69 12.39 -3.63
CA ASP A 377 22.76 11.47 -3.21
C ASP A 377 22.51 10.84 -1.82
N ILE A 378 23.38 9.90 -1.46
CA ILE A 378 23.37 9.06 -0.25
C ILE A 378 22.96 9.87 1.00
N PRO A 379 22.13 9.29 1.90
CA PRO A 379 21.76 9.91 3.17
C PRO A 379 22.99 10.47 3.91
N PRO A 380 22.86 11.62 4.57
CA PRO A 380 24.01 12.31 5.13
C PRO A 380 24.63 11.49 6.26
N GLU A 381 25.93 11.25 6.18
CA GLU A 381 26.67 10.48 7.21
C GLU A 381 26.81 11.29 8.51
N ALA A 382 26.89 12.62 8.42
CA ALA A 382 27.12 13.49 9.56
C ALA A 382 25.86 13.61 10.44
N SER A 383 25.98 13.22 11.72
CA SER A 383 24.88 13.29 12.69
C SER A 383 24.29 14.68 12.90
N THR A 384 25.05 15.74 12.61
CA THR A 384 24.62 17.15 12.76
C THR A 384 23.59 17.60 11.73
N GLU A 385 23.42 16.87 10.63
CA GLU A 385 22.45 17.20 9.58
C GLU A 385 21.06 16.62 9.85
N TRP A 386 20.97 15.68 10.81
CA TRP A 386 19.74 15.01 11.19
C TRP A 386 19.03 15.75 12.32
N LYS A 387 17.75 16.04 12.11
CA LYS A 387 16.86 16.65 13.11
C LYS A 387 15.92 15.60 13.68
N THR A 388 15.91 15.43 15.00
CA THR A 388 14.94 14.56 15.66
C THR A 388 13.54 15.15 15.57
N VAL A 389 12.62 14.39 14.97
CA VAL A 389 11.18 14.74 14.88
C VAL A 389 10.34 13.97 15.87
N ARG A 390 10.86 12.86 16.40
CA ARG A 390 10.21 12.06 17.43
C ARG A 390 11.24 11.36 18.32
N THR A 391 10.96 11.35 19.61
CA THR A 391 11.71 10.62 20.62
C THR A 391 10.79 9.68 21.37
N TYR A 392 11.25 8.46 21.59
CA TYR A 392 10.58 7.44 22.37
C TYR A 392 11.51 7.01 23.51
N THR A 393 11.28 7.58 24.68
CA THR A 393 12.09 7.27 25.87
C THR A 393 11.49 6.11 26.64
N ALA A 394 12.28 5.05 26.86
CA ALA A 394 11.87 3.87 27.64
C ALA A 394 10.48 3.34 27.22
N ARG A 395 10.23 3.34 25.90
CA ARG A 395 8.90 3.06 25.34
C ARG A 395 8.74 1.56 25.11
N PHE A 396 7.68 0.99 25.66
CA PHE A 396 7.31 -0.40 25.45
C PHE A 396 5.89 -0.50 24.91
N GLU A 397 5.72 -1.20 23.79
CA GLU A 397 4.46 -1.39 23.11
C GLU A 397 4.20 -2.89 22.90
N ASP A 398 2.98 -3.32 23.22
CA ASP A 398 2.59 -4.73 23.15
C ASP A 398 1.99 -5.11 21.79
N VAL A 399 1.69 -4.12 20.95
CA VAL A 399 1.00 -4.28 19.67
C VAL A 399 1.56 -3.32 18.62
N TRP A 400 1.43 -3.71 17.36
CA TRP A 400 1.64 -2.81 16.23
C TRP A 400 0.52 -1.78 16.15
N ASP A 401 0.87 -0.52 15.90
CA ASP A 401 -0.10 0.57 15.72
C ASP A 401 0.41 1.61 14.72
N TYR A 402 -0.53 2.33 14.12
CA TYR A 402 -0.21 3.46 13.25
C TYR A 402 0.09 4.71 14.06
N GLU A 403 1.18 5.37 13.70
CA GLU A 403 1.49 6.71 14.17
C GLU A 403 1.53 7.69 12.99
N VAL A 404 1.08 8.93 13.24
CA VAL A 404 1.18 10.03 12.27
C VAL A 404 2.04 11.13 12.85
N ILE A 405 3.12 11.47 12.15
CA ILE A 405 4.08 12.52 12.52
C ILE A 405 3.90 13.69 11.57
N ARG A 406 3.63 14.88 12.11
CA ARG A 406 3.53 16.11 11.32
C ARG A 406 4.93 16.67 11.06
N LEU A 407 5.20 17.02 9.81
CA LEU A 407 6.50 17.45 9.31
C LEU A 407 6.44 18.80 8.59
N THR A 408 5.28 19.45 8.50
CA THR A 408 5.07 20.70 7.74
C THR A 408 6.13 21.75 8.06
N SER A 409 6.36 22.06 9.33
CA SER A 409 7.35 23.07 9.73
C SER A 409 8.77 22.74 9.28
N GLN A 410 9.14 21.46 9.28
CA GLN A 410 10.48 21.02 8.88
C GLN A 410 10.67 21.17 7.37
N PHE A 411 9.63 20.89 6.59
CA PHE A 411 9.62 21.07 5.14
C PHE A 411 9.62 22.56 4.76
N GLU A 412 8.83 23.40 5.44
CA GLU A 412 8.85 24.86 5.24
C GLU A 412 10.23 25.46 5.56
N ASP A 413 10.83 25.08 6.69
CA ASP A 413 12.19 25.51 7.05
C ASP A 413 13.21 25.08 5.99
N ALA A 414 13.12 23.84 5.51
CA ALA A 414 14.01 23.30 4.49
C ALA A 414 13.85 24.02 3.14
N TRP A 415 12.61 24.33 2.75
CA TRP A 415 12.30 25.10 1.55
C TRP A 415 12.94 26.49 1.59
N THR A 416 12.82 27.21 2.72
CA THR A 416 13.46 28.55 2.87
C THR A 416 14.99 28.50 2.78
N GLN A 417 15.59 27.33 3.02
CA GLN A 417 17.02 27.08 2.92
C GLN A 417 17.44 26.55 1.54
N GLY A 418 16.51 26.43 0.60
CA GLY A 418 16.76 25.94 -0.76
C GLY A 418 17.07 24.44 -0.82
N ARG A 419 16.51 23.65 0.11
CA ARG A 419 16.60 22.19 0.08
C ARG A 419 15.53 21.62 -0.86
N SER A 420 15.85 20.53 -1.54
CA SER A 420 14.97 19.89 -2.53
C SER A 420 14.78 18.40 -2.30
N TYR A 421 15.49 17.81 -1.34
CA TYR A 421 15.41 16.40 -1.01
C TYR A 421 15.34 16.19 0.50
N PHE A 422 14.77 15.07 0.93
CA PHE A 422 14.75 14.67 2.32
C PHE A 422 15.00 13.17 2.51
N CYS A 423 15.54 12.81 3.66
CA CYS A 423 15.69 11.43 4.11
C CYS A 423 15.11 11.28 5.51
N ILE A 424 14.60 10.11 5.83
CA ILE A 424 14.20 9.73 7.19
C ILE A 424 15.08 8.60 7.69
N ARG A 425 15.33 8.56 9.00
CA ARG A 425 15.91 7.40 9.65
C ARG A 425 15.29 7.11 11.01
N PHE A 426 15.37 5.85 11.37
CA PHE A 426 15.00 5.29 12.66
C PHE A 426 16.28 4.92 13.39
N ILE A 427 16.34 5.17 14.69
CA ILE A 427 17.52 4.88 15.50
C ILE A 427 17.12 4.07 16.71
N GLN A 428 17.84 2.98 16.93
CA GLN A 428 17.87 2.25 18.20
C GLN A 428 19.10 2.68 18.99
N SER A 429 18.89 3.07 20.24
CA SER A 429 19.95 3.46 21.17
C SER A 429 19.75 2.71 22.48
N SER A 430 20.55 1.68 22.74
CA SER A 430 20.45 0.87 23.95
C SER A 430 21.60 1.12 24.93
N GLY A 431 21.30 0.91 26.21
CA GLY A 431 22.28 0.89 27.29
C GLY A 431 22.95 -0.48 27.45
N PRO A 432 23.77 -0.64 28.50
CA PRO A 432 24.62 -1.83 28.67
C PRO A 432 23.90 -3.09 29.14
N PHE A 433 22.59 -3.03 29.43
CA PHE A 433 21.83 -4.16 29.98
C PHE A 433 20.39 -4.17 29.48
N VAL A 434 19.89 -5.38 29.20
CA VAL A 434 18.54 -5.73 28.75
C VAL A 434 18.33 -5.58 27.26
N GLU A 435 17.80 -6.64 26.65
CA GLU A 435 17.57 -6.80 25.21
C GLU A 435 16.07 -7.13 25.05
N PHE A 436 15.35 -6.30 24.31
CA PHE A 436 13.97 -6.51 23.90
C PHE A 436 13.90 -6.37 22.37
N GLY A 437 12.73 -6.50 21.75
CA GLY A 437 12.66 -6.45 20.29
C GLY A 437 12.74 -5.09 19.62
N GLY A 438 13.07 -4.02 20.36
CA GLY A 438 13.44 -2.71 19.81
C GLY A 438 12.45 -2.18 18.79
N TRP A 439 12.98 -1.74 17.65
CA TRP A 439 12.16 -1.24 16.55
C TRP A 439 11.62 -2.37 15.70
N ASN A 440 10.33 -2.29 15.39
CA ASN A 440 9.70 -3.04 14.31
C ASN A 440 8.81 -2.07 13.53
N ILE A 441 9.02 -1.97 12.22
CA ILE A 441 8.43 -0.93 11.36
C ILE A 441 7.98 -1.52 10.04
N ASP A 442 6.84 -1.05 9.57
CA ASP A 442 6.32 -1.30 8.23
C ASP A 442 5.42 -0.15 7.74
N ASN A 443 4.97 -0.21 6.48
CA ASN A 443 3.97 0.68 5.87
C ASN A 443 4.27 2.18 6.08
N ILE A 444 5.52 2.57 5.85
CA ILE A 444 5.94 3.97 5.94
C ILE A 444 5.41 4.71 4.72
N GLN A 445 4.62 5.75 4.95
CA GLN A 445 3.94 6.54 3.92
C GLN A 445 4.12 8.03 4.19
N PHE A 446 4.36 8.80 3.13
CA PHE A 446 4.44 10.25 3.18
C PHE A 446 3.23 10.87 2.47
N PHE A 447 2.63 11.87 3.09
CA PHE A 447 1.49 12.60 2.58
C PHE A 447 1.84 14.08 2.56
N ALA A 448 1.63 14.70 1.40
CA ALA A 448 1.64 16.15 1.24
C ALA A 448 0.28 16.58 0.69
N LYS A 449 -0.23 17.71 1.18
CA LYS A 449 -1.44 18.36 0.67
C LYS A 449 -1.14 19.80 0.32
#